data_AF-A0A1Q6DNH3-F1
#
_entry.id   AF-A0A1Q6DNH3-F1
#
_cell.length_a   1.000
_cell.length_b   1.000
_cell.length_c   1.000
_cell.angle_alpha   90.00
_cell.angle_beta   90.00
_cell.angle_gamma   90.00
#
_symmetry.space_group_name_H-M   'P 1'
#
loop_
_entity.id
_entity.type
_entity.pdbx_description
1 polymer ?
#
loop_
_entity_poly.entity_id
_entity_poly.type
_entity_poly.pdbx_seq_one_letter_code
_entity_poly.pdbx_strand_id
1 'polypeptide(L)'
;MILIAKASFPPSSLKEAAKIFSRLPKLPATVKRHGPFFRFDEKGNFLYFSLFKFSEARISFEEKKFLLQRLQAFRDVPGFASSVEEWMNMEETLDAIKKGSADETARTGQP
;
A
#
# COMPACT_ATOMS: atom_id res chain seq x y z
N MET A 1 5.14 10.89 -2.23
CA MET A 1 5.03 9.53 -1.71
C MET A 1 4.09 8.66 -2.56
N ILE A 2 4.37 7.36 -2.64
CA ILE A 2 3.46 6.36 -3.22
C ILE A 2 3.25 5.20 -2.24
N LEU A 3 2.13 4.49 -2.40
CA LEU A 3 1.87 3.25 -1.70
C LEU A 3 1.71 2.12 -2.72
N ILE A 4 2.44 1.04 -2.51
CA ILE A 4 2.42 -0.15 -3.34
C ILE A 4 1.64 -1.23 -2.61
N ALA A 5 0.53 -1.67 -3.19
CA ALA A 5 -0.21 -2.81 -2.66
C ALA A 5 0.02 -4.03 -3.56
N LYS A 6 0.42 -5.14 -2.94
CA LYS A 6 0.51 -6.45 -3.56
C LYS A 6 -0.45 -7.39 -2.86
N ALA A 7 -1.09 -8.27 -3.60
CA ALA A 7 -1.84 -9.36 -3.00
C ALA A 7 -1.74 -10.62 -3.84
N SER A 8 -1.95 -11.77 -3.22
CA SER A 8 -2.03 -13.05 -3.88
C SER A 8 -3.13 -13.90 -3.29
N PHE A 9 -3.69 -14.79 -4.11
CA PHE A 9 -4.64 -15.81 -3.67
C PHE A 9 -4.62 -17.00 -4.63
N PRO A 10 -4.91 -18.21 -4.13
CA PRO A 10 -4.92 -19.42 -4.94
C PRO A 10 -6.06 -19.40 -5.97
N PRO A 11 -5.94 -20.18 -7.08
CA PRO A 11 -6.99 -20.28 -8.09
C PRO A 11 -8.36 -20.64 -7.51
N SER A 12 -8.37 -21.50 -6.49
CA SER A 12 -9.58 -21.98 -5.81
C SER A 12 -10.41 -20.86 -5.18
N SER A 13 -9.78 -19.72 -4.86
CA SER A 13 -10.40 -18.59 -4.17
C SER A 13 -10.66 -17.38 -5.08
N LEU A 14 -10.40 -17.52 -6.39
CA LEU A 14 -10.56 -16.44 -7.36
C LEU A 14 -12.02 -15.93 -7.45
N LYS A 15 -13.01 -16.82 -7.32
CA LYS A 15 -14.43 -16.44 -7.38
C LYS A 15 -14.84 -15.60 -6.18
N GLU A 16 -14.41 -15.97 -4.99
CA GLU A 16 -14.64 -15.24 -3.74
C GLU A 16 -13.95 -13.89 -3.78
N ALA A 17 -12.67 -13.85 -4.20
CA ALA A 17 -11.92 -12.62 -4.37
C ALA A 17 -12.60 -11.67 -5.36
N ALA A 18 -13.07 -12.17 -6.51
CA ALA A 18 -13.77 -11.36 -7.52
C ALA A 18 -15.06 -10.71 -6.96
N LYS A 19 -15.83 -11.42 -6.13
CA LYS A 19 -17.02 -10.88 -5.46
C LYS A 19 -16.67 -9.74 -4.48
N ILE A 20 -15.53 -9.82 -3.82
CA ILE A 20 -15.08 -8.77 -2.89
C ILE A 20 -14.61 -7.55 -3.70
N PHE A 21 -13.83 -7.75 -4.77
CA PHE A 21 -13.37 -6.67 -5.64
C PHE A 21 -14.52 -5.79 -6.17
N SER A 22 -15.64 -6.39 -6.56
CA SER A 22 -16.81 -5.65 -7.08
C SER A 22 -17.57 -4.86 -6.01
N ARG A 23 -17.33 -5.15 -4.73
CA ARG A 23 -17.97 -4.50 -3.58
C ARG A 23 -17.05 -3.52 -2.85
N LEU A 24 -15.78 -3.42 -3.26
CA LEU A 24 -14.87 -2.49 -2.62
C LEU A 24 -15.37 -1.05 -2.78
N PRO A 25 -15.24 -0.20 -1.74
CA PRO A 25 -15.64 1.20 -1.81
C PRO A 25 -14.94 1.92 -2.97
N LYS A 26 -15.43 3.07 -3.45
CA LYS A 26 -14.67 3.88 -4.42
C LYS A 26 -13.47 4.51 -3.72
N LEU A 27 -12.37 4.72 -4.46
CA LEU A 27 -11.22 5.44 -3.91
C LEU A 27 -11.62 6.91 -3.63
N PRO A 28 -11.09 7.52 -2.55
CA PRO A 28 -11.23 8.95 -2.32
C PRO A 28 -10.67 9.75 -3.49
N ALA A 29 -11.22 10.94 -3.75
CA ALA A 29 -10.77 11.81 -4.84
C ALA A 29 -9.29 12.25 -4.70
N THR A 30 -8.74 12.23 -3.48
CA THR A 30 -7.35 12.56 -3.17
C THR A 30 -6.36 11.44 -3.54
N VAL A 31 -6.85 10.25 -3.90
CA VAL A 31 -6.04 9.07 -4.17
C VAL A 31 -6.17 8.66 -5.64
N LYS A 32 -5.09 8.82 -6.40
CA LYS A 32 -4.99 8.31 -7.78
C LYS A 32 -4.39 6.91 -7.78
N ARG A 33 -5.09 5.94 -8.37
CA ARG A 33 -4.58 4.58 -8.56
C ARG A 33 -4.07 4.37 -9.98
N HIS A 34 -2.87 3.81 -10.10
CA HIS A 34 -2.38 3.19 -11.33
C HIS A 34 -2.50 1.68 -11.20
N GLY A 35 -3.23 1.06 -12.13
CA GLY A 35 -3.73 -0.31 -12.04
C GLY A 35 -5.21 -0.40 -11.64
N PRO A 36 -5.69 -1.58 -11.21
CA PRO A 36 -4.90 -2.74 -10.81
C PRO A 36 -4.32 -3.54 -11.97
N PHE A 37 -3.15 -4.13 -11.72
CA PHE A 37 -2.49 -5.06 -12.61
C PHE A 37 -2.61 -6.48 -12.05
N PHE A 38 -2.71 -7.44 -12.95
CA PHE A 38 -2.95 -8.83 -12.60
C PHE A 38 -2.07 -9.76 -13.43
N ARG A 39 -1.61 -10.85 -12.81
CA ARG A 39 -0.95 -11.96 -13.51
C ARG A 39 -1.13 -13.26 -12.74
N PHE A 40 -0.81 -14.37 -13.38
CA PHE A 40 -0.61 -15.65 -12.70
C PHE A 40 0.88 -15.88 -12.45
N ASP A 41 1.21 -16.54 -11.34
CA ASP A 41 2.55 -17.08 -11.11
C ASP A 41 2.70 -18.49 -11.73
N GLU A 42 3.90 -19.07 -11.62
CA GLU A 42 4.22 -20.41 -12.15
C GLU A 42 3.42 -21.53 -11.46
N LYS A 43 2.89 -21.28 -10.27
CA LYS A 43 2.05 -22.20 -9.50
C LYS A 43 0.55 -21.98 -9.77
N GLY A 44 0.22 -21.06 -10.68
CA GLY A 44 -1.14 -20.67 -11.02
C GLY A 44 -1.80 -19.73 -10.01
N ASN A 45 -1.10 -19.24 -8.98
CA ASN A 45 -1.69 -18.27 -8.05
C ASN A 45 -1.95 -16.95 -8.77
N PHE A 46 -3.06 -16.33 -8.41
CA PHE A 46 -3.40 -15.01 -8.90
C PHE A 46 -2.63 -13.96 -8.11
N LEU A 47 -1.95 -13.06 -8.81
CA LEU A 47 -1.19 -11.97 -8.24
C LEU A 47 -1.83 -10.64 -8.63
N TYR A 48 -1.97 -9.77 -7.63
CA TYR A 48 -2.46 -8.41 -7.73
C TYR A 48 -1.35 -7.42 -7.42
N PHE A 49 -1.31 -6.34 -8.18
CA PHE A 49 -0.41 -5.20 -7.93
C PHE A 49 -1.14 -3.88 -8.20
N SER A 50 -0.94 -2.89 -7.35
CA SER A 50 -1.43 -1.52 -7.55
C SER A 50 -0.52 -0.48 -6.94
N LEU A 51 -0.43 0.65 -7.63
CA LEU A 51 0.26 1.84 -7.16
C LEU A 51 -0.77 2.91 -6.82
N PHE A 52 -0.66 3.48 -5.62
CA PHE A 52 -1.49 4.59 -5.17
C PHE A 52 -0.61 5.83 -5.02
N LYS A 53 -0.98 6.89 -5.72
CA LYS A 53 -0.38 8.21 -5.63
C LYS A 53 -1.36 9.15 -4.94
N PHE A 54 -0.86 9.91 -3.98
CA PHE A 54 -1.63 10.84 -3.19
C PHE A 54 -1.37 12.26 -3.69
N SER A 55 -2.35 13.14 -3.56
CA SER A 55 -2.20 14.55 -3.94
C SER A 55 -1.20 15.29 -3.04
N GLU A 56 -1.14 14.90 -1.77
CA GLU A 56 -0.25 15.49 -0.77
C GLU A 56 1.12 14.79 -0.72
N ALA A 57 2.13 15.51 -0.23
CA ALA A 57 3.46 14.96 -0.01
C ALA A 57 3.50 13.88 1.10
N ARG A 58 2.48 13.83 1.95
CA ARG A 58 2.34 12.82 3.01
C ARG A 58 1.00 12.11 2.90
N ILE A 59 1.01 10.80 3.10
CA ILE A 59 -0.21 10.00 3.22
C ILE A 59 -0.82 10.35 4.58
N SER A 60 -2.07 10.80 4.57
CA SER A 60 -2.80 11.01 5.82
C SER A 60 -3.12 9.68 6.49
N PHE A 61 -3.30 9.70 7.82
CA PHE A 61 -3.69 8.52 8.58
C PHE A 61 -4.98 7.88 8.02
N GLU A 62 -5.96 8.71 7.63
CA GLU A 62 -7.24 8.24 7.08
C GLU A 62 -7.07 7.58 5.70
N GLU A 63 -6.21 8.10 4.83
CA GLU A 63 -5.93 7.48 3.53
C GLU A 63 -5.24 6.13 3.67
N LYS A 64 -4.26 6.02 4.58
CA LYS A 64 -3.60 4.75 4.89
C LYS A 64 -4.61 3.75 5.47
N LYS A 65 -5.40 4.18 6.45
CA LYS A 65 -6.44 3.36 7.08
C LYS A 65 -7.46 2.86 6.06
N PHE A 66 -7.92 3.74 5.16
CA PHE A 66 -8.85 3.38 4.10
C PHE A 66 -8.28 2.29 3.17
N LEU A 67 -7.02 2.41 2.74
CA LEU A 67 -6.39 1.41 1.88
C LEU A 67 -6.17 0.07 2.59
N LEU A 68 -5.80 0.10 3.87
CA LEU A 68 -5.70 -1.11 4.70
C LEU A 68 -7.06 -1.79 4.86
N GLN A 69 -8.13 -1.03 5.11
CA GLN A 69 -9.50 -1.58 5.19
C GLN A 69 -9.94 -2.25 3.89
N ARG A 70 -9.58 -1.70 2.73
CA ARG A 70 -9.85 -2.36 1.44
C ARG A 70 -9.19 -3.73 1.33
N LEU A 71 -7.97 -3.88 1.84
CA LEU A 71 -7.26 -5.16 1.82
C LEU A 71 -7.81 -6.11 2.89
N GLN A 72 -8.20 -5.59 4.05
CA GLN A 72 -8.87 -6.37 5.09
C GLN A 72 -10.22 -6.95 4.65
N ALA A 73 -10.87 -6.37 3.63
CA ALA A 73 -12.07 -6.95 3.04
C ALA A 73 -11.84 -8.37 2.47
N PHE A 74 -10.59 -8.75 2.23
CA PHE A 74 -10.19 -10.07 1.75
C PHE A 74 -9.72 -11.01 2.86
N ARG A 75 -9.77 -10.61 4.15
CA ARG A 75 -9.20 -11.40 5.27
C ARG A 75 -9.72 -12.82 5.36
N ASP A 76 -10.97 -13.05 4.92
CA ASP A 76 -11.65 -14.35 5.02
C ASP A 76 -11.54 -15.17 3.72
N VAL A 77 -10.82 -14.65 2.71
CA VAL A 77 -10.53 -15.40 1.48
C VAL A 77 -9.41 -16.41 1.76
N PRO A 78 -9.66 -17.72 1.59
CA PRO A 78 -8.66 -18.74 1.86
C PRO A 78 -7.37 -18.53 1.05
N GLY A 79 -6.22 -18.58 1.72
CA GLY A 79 -4.92 -18.40 1.07
C GLY A 79 -4.64 -16.98 0.57
N PHE A 80 -5.46 -15.99 0.95
CA PHE A 80 -5.17 -14.59 0.67
C PHE A 80 -3.95 -14.11 1.45
N ALA A 81 -3.02 -13.49 0.75
CA ALA A 81 -1.92 -12.75 1.34
C ALA A 81 -1.87 -11.37 0.71
N SER A 82 -1.47 -10.37 1.49
CA SER A 82 -1.26 -9.02 0.98
C SER A 82 -0.12 -8.31 1.68
N SER A 83 0.58 -7.45 0.96
CA SER A 83 1.54 -6.50 1.51
C SER A 83 1.22 -5.09 1.04
N VAL A 84 1.57 -4.13 1.89
CA VAL A 84 1.50 -2.71 1.59
C VAL A 84 2.84 -2.10 1.95
N GLU A 85 3.44 -1.41 0.99
CA GLU A 85 4.74 -0.78 1.13
C GLU A 85 4.61 0.72 0.84
N GLU A 86 5.15 1.54 1.74
CA GLU A 86 5.23 2.99 1.57
C GLU A 86 6.58 3.35 0.95
N TRP A 87 6.55 4.18 -0.08
CA TRP A 87 7.73 4.57 -0.83
C TRP A 87 7.79 6.08 -0.96
N MET A 88 8.82 6.67 -0.37
CA MET A 88 9.13 8.09 -0.48
C MET A 88 9.79 8.40 -1.82
N ASN A 89 9.56 9.60 -2.34
CA ASN A 89 10.39 10.12 -3.43
C ASN A 89 11.77 10.58 -2.89
N MET A 90 12.66 10.99 -3.78
CA MET A 90 14.01 11.41 -3.40
C MET A 90 14.01 12.63 -2.47
N GLU A 91 13.19 13.64 -2.77
CA GLU A 91 13.10 14.87 -1.97
C GLU A 91 12.63 14.57 -0.53
N GLU A 92 11.57 13.77 -0.40
CA GLU A 92 11.04 13.29 0.88
C GLU A 92 12.08 12.49 1.66
N THR A 93 12.86 11.64 0.97
CA THR A 93 13.93 10.84 1.57
C THR A 93 15.05 11.74 2.11
N LEU A 94 15.47 12.74 1.33
CA LEU A 94 16.49 13.70 1.76
C LEU A 94 16.04 14.52 2.96
N ASP A 95 14.78 14.96 2.98
CA ASP A 95 14.19 15.70 4.10
C ASP A 95 14.09 14.85 5.36
N ALA A 96 13.74 13.57 5.24
CA ALA A 96 13.70 12.64 6.37
C ALA A 96 15.09 12.42 6.97
N ILE A 97 16.12 12.26 6.13
CA ILE A 97 17.52 12.12 6.56
C ILE A 97 17.98 13.38 7.31
N LYS A 98 17.72 14.58 6.77
CA LYS A 98 18.12 15.85 7.42
C LYS A 98 17.50 16.01 8.81
N LYS A 99 16.21 15.65 8.96
CA LYS A 99 15.51 15.71 10.25
C LYS A 99 16.03 14.67 11.22
N GLY A 100 16.37 13.47 10.73
CA GLY A 100 17.01 12.43 11.54
C GLY A 100 18.40 12.83 12.04
N SER A 101 19.21 13.48 11.20
CA SER A 101 20.55 13.96 11.58
C SER A 101 20.53 15.12 12.58
N ALA A 102 19.48 15.93 12.59
CA ALA A 102 19.31 17.02 13.56
C ALA A 102 19.03 16.52 14.99
N ASP A 103 18.42 15.34 15.13
CA ASP A 103 18.13 14.71 16.42
C ASP A 103 19.39 14.09 17.06
N GLU A 104 20.37 13.71 16.23
CA GLU A 104 21.64 13.10 16.67
C GLU A 104 22.66 14.17 17.13
N THR A 105 22.63 15.36 16.54
CA THR A 105 23.44 16.52 16.99
C THR A 105 22.89 17.15 18.29
N ALA A 106 21.58 17.03 18.55
CA ALA A 106 20.98 17.49 19.80
C ALA A 106 21.31 16.58 21.01
N ARG A 107 21.67 15.30 20.78
CA ARG A 107 22.03 14.33 21.84
C ARG A 107 23.51 14.28 22.18
N THR A 108 24.37 14.78 21.30
CA THR A 108 25.83 14.82 21.50
C THR A 108 26.33 16.16 22.04
N GLY A 109 25.44 17.15 22.16
CA GLY A 109 25.71 18.43 22.79
C GLY A 109 25.11 18.55 24.20
N GLN A 110 25.71 17.90 25.18
CA GLN A 110 25.65 18.36 26.58
C GLN A 110 27.07 18.37 27.16
N PRO A 111 27.43 19.41 27.93
CA PRO A 111 28.81 19.81 28.23
C PRO A 111 29.58 18.82 29.11
#